data_AF-A0A6J5XA19-F1
#
_entry.id   AF-A0A6J5XA19-F1
#
_cell.length_a   1.000
_cell.length_b   1.000
_cell.length_c   1.000
_cell.angle_alpha   90.00
_cell.angle_beta   90.00
_cell.angle_gamma   90.00
#
_symmetry.space_group_name_H-M   'P 1'
#
loop_
_entity.id
_entity.type
_entity.pdbx_description
1 polymer ?
#
loop_
_entity_poly.entity_id
_entity_poly.type
_entity_poly.pdbx_seq_one_letter_code
_entity_poly.pdbx_strand_id
1 'polypeptide(L)' 'MHSAGNSATEPYIVSHNLLLAHATVVELYREKFQEKQGGQIEISLEGQYVKPYSESAEDRASATATII' A
#
# COMPACT_ATOMS: atom_id res chain seq x y z
N MET A 1 31.67 1.25 -4.89
CA MET A 1 30.79 0.94 -6.05
C MET A 1 29.39 0.75 -5.49
N HIS A 2 28.44 1.65 -5.78
CA HIS A 2 27.03 1.37 -5.54
C HIS A 2 26.54 0.49 -6.69
N SER A 3 26.01 -0.69 -6.40
CA SER A 3 25.17 -1.39 -7.38
C SER A 3 23.90 -0.59 -7.56
N ALA A 4 23.48 -0.36 -8.81
CA ALA A 4 22.17 0.23 -9.07
C ALA A 4 21.08 -0.77 -8.64
N GLY A 5 20.06 -0.28 -7.94
CA GLY A 5 18.87 -1.08 -7.60
C GLY A 5 18.02 -1.40 -8.83
N ASN A 6 17.11 -2.35 -8.69
CA ASN A 6 16.18 -2.75 -9.74
C ASN A 6 14.75 -2.26 -9.46
N SER A 7 14.37 -1.16 -10.12
CA SER A 7 13.02 -0.57 -9.99
C SER A 7 11.88 -1.48 -10.51
N ALA A 8 12.18 -2.51 -11.30
CA ALA A 8 11.17 -3.47 -11.74
C ALA A 8 10.83 -4.54 -10.68
N THR A 9 11.64 -4.69 -9.63
CA THR A 9 11.46 -5.75 -8.62
C THR A 9 11.45 -5.25 -7.19
N GLU A 10 12.34 -4.30 -6.85
CA GLU A 10 12.52 -3.81 -5.49
C GLU A 10 11.26 -3.15 -4.91
N PRO A 11 10.49 -2.33 -5.65
CA PRO A 11 9.25 -1.76 -5.11
C PRO A 11 8.26 -2.83 -4.64
N TYR A 12 8.14 -3.94 -5.36
CA TYR A 12 7.25 -5.05 -4.98
C TYR A 12 7.76 -5.79 -3.74
N ILE A 13 9.07 -6.03 -3.65
CA ILE A 13 9.69 -6.68 -2.49
C ILE A 13 9.51 -5.82 -1.23
N VAL A 14 9.74 -4.51 -1.35
CA VAL A 14 9.59 -3.57 -0.23
C VAL A 14 8.14 -3.50 0.21
N SER A 15 7.20 -3.31 -0.71
CA SER A 15 5.77 -3.26 -0.40
C SER A 15 5.26 -4.54 0.26
N HIS A 16 5.72 -5.71 -0.20
CA HIS A 16 5.35 -6.99 0.43
C HIS A 16 5.81 -7.06 1.89
N ASN A 17 7.06 -6.68 2.16
CA ASN A 17 7.59 -6.67 3.52
C ASN A 17 6.92 -5.62 4.40
N LEU A 18 6.53 -4.47 3.86
CA LEU A 18 5.76 -3.46 4.59
C LEU A 18 4.40 -4.01 5.05
N LEU A 19 3.70 -4.75 4.18
CA LEU A 19 2.43 -5.39 4.53
C LEU A 19 2.60 -6.45 5.62
N LEU A 20 3.63 -7.30 5.51
CA LEU A 20 3.94 -8.30 6.54
C LEU A 20 4.27 -7.64 7.88
N ALA A 21 5.13 -6.61 7.88
CA ALA A 21 5.48 -5.87 9.08
C ALA A 21 4.25 -5.21 9.73
N HIS A 22 3.39 -4.59 8.92
CA HIS A 22 2.13 -4.02 9.41
C HIS A 22 1.25 -5.09 10.05
N ALA A 23 1.03 -6.22 9.38
CA ALA A 23 0.21 -7.32 9.90
C ALA A 23 0.75 -7.84 11.24
N THR A 24 2.06 -8.07 11.35
CA THR A 24 2.70 -8.53 12.60
C THR A 24 2.52 -7.53 13.74
N VAL A 25 2.68 -6.23 13.47
CA VAL A 25 2.52 -5.19 14.51
C VAL A 25 1.06 -5.03 14.93
N VAL A 26 0.12 -5.14 13.99
CA VAL A 26 -1.32 -5.10 14.28
C VAL A 26 -1.73 -6.28 15.15
N GLU A 27 -1.28 -7.49 14.84
CA GLU A 27 -1.52 -8.69 15.66
C GLU A 27 -0.98 -8.48 17.08
N LEU A 28 0.29 -8.07 17.21
CA LEU A 28 0.92 -7.78 18.50
C LEU A 28 0.15 -6.72 19.30
N TYR A 29 -0.29 -5.64 18.65
CA TYR A 29 -1.07 -4.58 19.30
C TYR A 29 -2.39 -5.12 19.85
N ARG A 30 -3.14 -5.85 19.01
CA ARG A 30 -4.43 -6.45 19.37
C ARG A 30 -4.30 -7.42 20.55
N GLU A 31 -3.27 -8.25 20.55
CA GLU A 31 -3.07 -9.27 21.57
C GLU A 31 -2.56 -8.71 22.91
N LYS A 32 -1.66 -7.73 22.89
CA LYS A 32 -0.92 -7.34 24.11
C LYS A 32 -1.28 -5.96 24.65
N PHE A 33 -1.78 -5.07 23.82
CA PHE A 33 -1.87 -3.65 24.15
C PHE A 33 -3.29 -3.10 24.04
N GLN A 34 -4.10 -3.60 23.11
CA GLN A 34 -5.40 -3.03 22.81
C GLN A 34 -6.37 -3.06 24.00
N GLU A 35 -6.44 -4.16 24.75
CA GLU A 35 -7.32 -4.27 25.92
C GLU A 35 -6.97 -3.21 26.99
N LYS A 36 -5.68 -2.99 27.22
CA LYS A 36 -5.20 -2.06 28.26
C LYS A 36 -5.23 -0.59 27.81
N GLN A 37 -4.89 -0.32 26.54
CA GLN A 37 -4.75 1.04 26.01
C GLN A 37 -6.06 1.58 25.43
N GLY A 38 -6.95 0.72 24.95
CA GLY A 38 -8.23 1.11 24.36
C GLY A 38 -8.13 1.86 23.02
N GLY A 39 -6.94 1.99 22.43
CA GLY A 39 -6.71 2.69 21.17
C GLY A 39 -6.93 1.83 19.92
N GLN A 40 -6.71 2.44 18.75
CA GLN A 40 -6.83 1.80 17.43
C GLN A 40 -5.49 1.85 16.67
N ILE A 41 -5.28 0.88 15.78
CA ILE A 41 -4.12 0.80 14.90
C ILE A 41 -4.61 0.51 13.47
N GLU A 42 -4.12 1.28 12.50
CA GLU A 42 -4.52 1.21 11.10
C GLU A 42 -3.33 1.53 10.16
N ILE A 43 -3.55 1.41 8.85
CA ILE A 43 -2.60 1.81 7.80
C ILE A 43 -3.14 3.04 7.05
N SER A 44 -2.31 4.05 6.88
CA SER A 44 -2.63 5.20 6.03
C SER A 44 -2.00 5.00 4.65
N LEU A 45 -2.82 5.04 3.60
CA LEU A 45 -2.40 4.85 2.22
C LEU A 45 -2.58 6.17 1.46
N GLU A 46 -1.62 6.49 0.61
CA GLU A 46 -1.70 7.59 -0.35
C GLU A 46 -2.07 7.03 -1.72
N GLY A 47 -2.99 7.71 -2.39
CA GLY A 47 -3.42 7.37 -3.73
C GLY A 47 -3.91 8.61 -4.45
N GLN A 48 -3.61 8.69 -5.74
CA GLN A 48 -4.01 9.83 -6.57
C GLN A 48 -5.40 9.58 -7.18
N TYR A 49 -6.21 10.64 -7.25
CA TYR A 49 -7.42 10.60 -8.07
C TYR A 49 -7.03 10.64 -9.55
N VAL A 50 -7.45 9.62 -10.30
CA VAL A 50 -7.14 9.50 -11.73
C VAL A 50 -8.40 9.77 -12.54
N LYS A 51 -8.37 10.84 -13.34
CA LYS A 51 -9.44 11.17 -14.29
C LYS A 51 -9.11 10.55 -15.67
N PRO A 52 -10.08 9.93 -16.37
CA PRO A 52 -9.91 9.48 -17.75
C PRO A 52 -9.44 10.62 -18.66
N TYR A 53 -8.52 10.30 -19.58
CA TYR A 53 -8.05 11.26 -20.57
C TYR A 53 -9.17 11.68 -21.54
N SER A 54 -10.03 10.74 -21.94
CA SER A 54 -11.22 10.99 -22.75
C SER A 54 -12.39 10.09 -22.35
N GLU A 55 -13.52 10.26 -23.05
CA GLU A 55 -14.72 9.42 -22.91
C GLU A 55 -14.64 8.11 -23.73
N SER A 56 -13.46 7.73 -24.22
CA SER A 56 -13.27 6.39 -24.80
C SER A 56 -13.44 5.31 -23.74
N ALA A 57 -13.83 4.10 -24.15
CA ALA A 57 -13.95 2.99 -23.20
C ALA A 57 -12.59 2.60 -22.63
N GLU A 58 -11.55 2.73 -23.45
CA GLU A 58 -10.15 2.45 -23.16
C GLU A 58 -9.60 3.40 -22.09
N ASP A 59 -9.81 4.72 -22.25
CA ASP A 59 -9.31 5.70 -21.29
C ASP A 59 -10.04 5.63 -19.94
N ARG A 60 -11.34 5.29 -19.95
CA ARG A 60 -12.08 5.01 -18.71
C ARG A 60 -11.53 3.77 -18.00
N ALA A 61 -11.29 2.68 -18.73
CA ALA A 61 -10.73 1.45 -18.16
C ALA A 61 -9.32 1.68 -17.60
N SER A 62 -8.49 2.45 -18.32
CA SER A 62 -7.13 2.80 -17.88
C SER A 62 -7.13 3.65 -16.61
N ALA A 63 -8.01 4.65 -16.51
CA ALA A 63 -8.14 5.47 -15.30
C ALA A 63 -8.55 4.63 -14.08
N THR A 64 -9.50 3.70 -14.25
CA THR A 64 -9.89 2.78 -13.18
C THR A 64 -8.76 1.83 -12.79
N ALA A 65 -8.02 1.28 -13.76
CA ALA A 65 -6.90 0.38 -13.51
C ALA A 65 -5.67 1.07 -12.87
N THR A 66 -5.62 2.41 -12.91
CA THR A 66 -4.56 3.20 -12.26
C THR A 66 -4.84 3.41 -10.76
N ILE A 67 -6.09 3.23 -10.32
CA ILE A 67 -6.43 3.25 -8.89
C ILE A 67 -5.96 1.93 -8.30
N ILE A 68 -5.02 2.02 -7.36
CA ILE A 68 -4.47 0.91 -6.58
C ILE A 68 -5.57 0.24 -5.75
#